data_AF-A0A1E8F0W1-F1
#
_entry.id   AF-A0A1E8F0W1-F1
#
_cell.length_a   1.000
_cell.length_b   1.000
_cell.length_c   1.000
_cell.angle_alpha   90.00
_cell.angle_beta   90.00
_cell.angle_gamma   90.00
#
_symmetry.space_group_name_H-M   'P 1'
#
loop_
_entity.id
_entity.type
_entity.pdbx_description
1 polymer ?
#
loop_
_entity_poly.entity_id
_entity_poly.type
_entity_poly.pdbx_seq_one_letter_code
_entity_poly.pdbx_strand_id
1 'polypeptide(L)'
;MIKKIQDIFLEEERLGIKGLSLGSPLSPILSNIYMCEFDKYFQGLEDIIYVRFADDMMFLSNENILLQIEKQLKNINLNISEEKTFIGSYGESIKFLGFDIKKENFQTVLYPKYNSHNKLEKVNSIIENFNEEDFINILKEISIYNDIKEEDIEKILNLIKGKLGIVYVNLFKYIVLKYDKYDLIENLLENKEFEGAYKFEDLISKVDSKDKVLKCFMDRFIIRKEEYYLCKMEGKKEYIKINEPITKELILKHFKGAINIAVRLDKDNKSNILVFDVDSKDINKSKKVTEDLKDVLKEEGYESYTEFSGKKGYHLWCFFNEFIEVEKINNFAKNVLELISVEKDVEIEIRPKSNFIEETENIIKLSEGYHPETMKKCEFLNFKEPFYIFENTFTFDNKEKFLDFMEQVKCQFPEANKIIENCIVVKNILEKSICKSSMKHFERLIMLCIFYHIEKGENFLHFIMENMENYSYNITERYISNAPEKPISCRKIREYIRDTEFSIYCSCNFQLQNGMYESPIIYADKGEFIKNSINNNIKDNIEEIFRLKEERERINKRIKKLQNKINSIYKSLNCKQIDLDIGVLKKIENENEEDYWVIELKI
;
A
#
# COMPACT_ATOMS: atom_id res chain seq x y z
N MET A 1 -49.01 -7.84 -14.91
CA MET A 1 -47.88 -8.50 -14.22
C MET A 1 -48.28 -9.88 -13.72
N ILE A 2 -49.35 -10.00 -12.90
CA ILE A 2 -49.88 -11.28 -12.41
C ILE A 2 -50.25 -12.27 -13.54
N LYS A 3 -50.88 -11.81 -14.63
CA LYS A 3 -51.20 -12.65 -15.81
C LYS A 3 -49.96 -13.22 -16.52
N LYS A 4 -48.91 -12.40 -16.69
CA LYS A 4 -47.63 -12.84 -17.28
C LYS A 4 -46.89 -13.83 -16.38
N ILE A 5 -47.04 -13.71 -15.07
CA ILE A 5 -46.49 -14.65 -14.10
C ILE A 5 -47.27 -15.97 -14.16
N GLN A 6 -48.60 -15.93 -14.29
CA GLN A 6 -49.43 -17.13 -14.51
C GLN A 6 -49.08 -17.86 -15.81
N ASP A 7 -48.78 -17.13 -16.89
CA ASP A 7 -48.39 -17.72 -18.17
C ASP A 7 -47.03 -18.45 -18.09
N ILE A 8 -46.09 -17.97 -17.27
CA ILE A 8 -44.80 -18.64 -16.99
C ILE A 8 -45.02 -19.95 -16.22
N PHE A 9 -45.95 -19.98 -15.25
CA PHE A 9 -46.28 -21.20 -14.50
C PHE A 9 -47.03 -22.25 -15.33
N LEU A 10 -47.81 -21.83 -16.34
CA LEU A 10 -48.52 -22.75 -17.25
C LEU A 10 -47.59 -23.40 -18.29
N GLU A 11 -46.42 -22.81 -18.58
CA GLU A 11 -45.39 -23.45 -19.41
C GLU A 11 -44.62 -24.54 -18.65
N GLU A 12 -44.41 -24.39 -17.33
CA GLU A 12 -43.71 -25.38 -16.50
C GLU A 12 -44.55 -26.62 -16.17
N GLU A 13 -45.89 -26.55 -16.24
CA GLU A 13 -46.77 -27.73 -16.11
C GLU A 13 -46.52 -28.80 -17.19
N ARG A 14 -45.84 -28.45 -18.30
CA ARG A 14 -45.47 -29.41 -19.36
C ARG A 14 -44.28 -30.32 -19.02
N LEU A 15 -43.53 -30.05 -17.95
CA LEU A 15 -42.33 -30.81 -17.56
C LEU A 15 -42.52 -31.74 -16.36
N GLY A 16 -43.74 -31.84 -15.79
CA GLY A 16 -44.09 -32.86 -14.80
C GLY A 16 -43.40 -32.75 -13.43
N ILE A 17 -42.65 -31.68 -13.17
CA ILE A 17 -41.99 -31.44 -11.87
C ILE A 17 -42.69 -30.27 -11.19
N LYS A 18 -43.43 -30.55 -10.11
CA LYS A 18 -44.00 -29.50 -9.24
C LYS A 18 -42.99 -29.13 -8.16
N GLY A 19 -42.42 -27.94 -8.29
CA GLY A 19 -41.61 -27.33 -7.23
C GLY A 19 -40.50 -26.43 -7.77
N LEU A 20 -40.16 -25.39 -7.02
CA LEU A 20 -38.95 -24.61 -7.25
C LEU A 20 -37.73 -25.44 -6.83
N SER A 21 -36.62 -25.32 -7.55
CA SER A 21 -35.37 -25.96 -7.15
C SER A 21 -34.92 -25.47 -5.76
N LEU A 22 -34.52 -26.41 -4.90
CA LEU A 22 -33.97 -26.11 -3.58
C LEU A 22 -32.76 -25.17 -3.74
N GLY A 23 -32.73 -24.05 -3.02
CA GLY A 23 -31.66 -23.05 -3.15
C GLY A 23 -31.84 -22.03 -4.30
N SER A 24 -32.97 -22.05 -5.01
CA SER A 24 -33.28 -21.03 -6.01
C SER A 24 -33.44 -19.64 -5.36
N PRO A 25 -32.71 -18.60 -5.83
CA PRO A 25 -32.89 -17.23 -5.35
C PRO A 25 -34.28 -16.65 -5.70
N LEU A 26 -35.03 -17.31 -6.57
CA LEU A 26 -36.44 -17.00 -6.85
C LEU A 26 -37.37 -17.37 -5.69
N SER A 27 -37.02 -18.36 -4.86
CA SER A 27 -37.89 -18.83 -3.78
C SER A 27 -38.13 -17.76 -2.70
N PRO A 28 -37.10 -17.06 -2.17
CA PRO A 28 -37.31 -15.92 -1.27
C PRO A 28 -38.14 -14.78 -1.88
N ILE A 29 -37.94 -14.50 -3.18
CA ILE A 29 -38.67 -13.45 -3.89
C ILE A 29 -40.15 -13.81 -4.01
N LEU A 30 -40.47 -15.04 -4.44
CA LEU A 30 -41.84 -15.51 -4.58
C LEU A 30 -42.54 -15.64 -3.23
N SER A 31 -41.82 -16.09 -2.20
CA SER A 31 -42.31 -16.10 -0.83
C SER A 31 -42.67 -14.70 -0.34
N ASN A 32 -41.82 -13.69 -0.59
CA ASN A 32 -42.11 -12.30 -0.21
C ASN A 32 -43.31 -11.72 -0.95
N ILE A 33 -43.51 -12.06 -2.22
CA ILE A 33 -44.68 -11.63 -2.99
C ILE A 33 -45.95 -12.29 -2.43
N TYR A 34 -45.91 -13.60 -2.19
CA TYR A 34 -47.05 -14.38 -1.73
C TYR A 34 -47.47 -14.03 -0.30
N MET A 35 -46.49 -13.83 0.58
CA MET A 35 -46.69 -13.54 2.01
C MET A 35 -46.90 -12.05 2.31
N CYS A 36 -46.94 -11.18 1.29
CA CYS A 36 -46.93 -9.72 1.47
C CYS A 36 -48.06 -9.20 2.38
N GLU A 37 -49.29 -9.69 2.22
CA GLU A 37 -50.43 -9.27 3.05
C GLU A 37 -50.34 -9.81 4.49
N PHE A 38 -49.81 -11.02 4.65
CA PHE A 38 -49.52 -11.60 5.96
C PHE A 38 -48.44 -10.81 6.70
N ASP A 39 -47.37 -10.44 6.00
CA ASP A 39 -46.26 -9.66 6.54
C ASP A 39 -46.73 -8.27 6.99
N LYS A 40 -47.53 -7.57 6.18
CA LYS A 40 -48.10 -6.26 6.52
C LYS A 40 -48.95 -6.31 7.79
N TYR A 41 -49.76 -7.36 7.95
CA TYR A 41 -50.63 -7.51 9.11
C TYR A 41 -49.83 -7.56 10.41
N PHE A 42 -48.83 -8.46 10.50
CA PHE A 42 -48.05 -8.62 11.73
C PHE A 42 -47.02 -7.52 11.96
N GLN A 43 -46.49 -6.90 10.90
CA GLN A 43 -45.61 -5.72 11.03
C GLN A 43 -46.33 -4.47 11.54
N GLY A 44 -47.66 -4.42 11.44
CA GLY A 44 -48.50 -3.31 11.90
C GLY A 44 -48.96 -3.41 13.36
N LEU A 45 -48.59 -4.47 14.08
CA LEU A 45 -48.95 -4.66 15.49
C LEU A 45 -47.78 -4.21 16.39
N GLU A 46 -48.04 -3.32 17.34
CA GLU A 46 -46.99 -2.73 18.19
C GLU A 46 -46.43 -3.72 19.23
N ASP A 47 -47.25 -4.66 19.72
CA ASP A 47 -46.89 -5.61 20.79
C ASP A 47 -46.27 -6.93 20.29
N ILE A 48 -45.91 -7.01 19.01
CA ILE A 48 -45.39 -8.23 18.38
C ILE A 48 -44.13 -7.91 17.58
N ILE A 49 -43.04 -8.60 17.90
CA ILE A 49 -41.83 -8.61 17.06
C ILE A 49 -41.94 -9.80 16.12
N TYR A 50 -42.01 -9.51 14.82
CA TYR A 50 -42.17 -10.50 13.76
C TYR A 50 -40.94 -10.53 12.84
N VAL A 51 -40.38 -11.72 12.62
CA VAL A 51 -39.26 -11.98 11.72
C VAL A 51 -39.60 -13.19 10.85
N ARG A 52 -39.38 -13.09 9.54
CA ARG A 52 -39.59 -14.20 8.59
C ARG A 52 -38.46 -14.26 7.57
N PHE A 53 -38.05 -15.47 7.21
CA PHE A 53 -37.22 -15.76 6.06
C PHE A 53 -37.85 -16.93 5.28
N ALA A 54 -38.35 -16.66 4.08
CA ALA A 54 -39.11 -17.63 3.30
C ALA A 54 -40.27 -18.25 4.11
N ASP A 55 -40.26 -19.56 4.36
CA ASP A 55 -41.25 -20.29 5.14
C ASP A 55 -40.97 -20.33 6.66
N ASP A 56 -39.75 -19.99 7.09
CA ASP A 56 -39.38 -19.92 8.51
C ASP A 56 -39.80 -18.59 9.13
N MET A 57 -40.59 -18.66 10.20
CA MET A 57 -41.14 -17.49 10.90
C MET A 57 -40.93 -17.54 12.41
N MET A 58 -40.65 -16.38 13.01
CA MET A 58 -40.47 -16.20 14.46
C MET A 58 -41.32 -15.02 14.93
N PHE A 59 -42.04 -15.24 16.03
CA PHE A 59 -42.86 -14.24 16.68
C PHE A 59 -42.47 -14.13 18.15
N LEU A 60 -42.24 -12.90 18.62
CA LEU A 60 -42.07 -12.60 20.03
C LEU A 60 -43.24 -11.73 20.46
N SER A 61 -44.00 -12.21 21.44
CA SER A 61 -45.15 -11.50 22.00
C SER A 61 -45.28 -11.83 23.48
N ASN A 62 -45.93 -10.93 24.22
CA ASN A 62 -46.26 -11.16 25.63
C ASN A 62 -47.44 -12.13 25.80
N GLU A 63 -48.20 -12.39 24.74
CA GLU A 63 -49.36 -13.28 24.74
C GLU A 63 -49.17 -14.43 23.71
N ASN A 64 -49.89 -15.54 23.92
CA ASN A 64 -49.89 -16.63 22.95
C ASN A 64 -50.78 -16.28 21.75
N ILE A 65 -50.14 -15.96 20.63
CA ILE A 65 -50.80 -15.52 19.39
C ILE A 65 -50.95 -16.64 18.33
N LEU A 66 -50.72 -17.92 18.68
CA LEU A 66 -50.72 -19.02 17.70
C LEU A 66 -52.02 -19.08 16.88
N LEU A 67 -53.18 -18.97 17.54
CA LEU A 67 -54.49 -18.97 16.87
C LEU A 67 -54.67 -17.80 15.89
N GLN A 68 -54.07 -16.64 16.20
CA GLN A 68 -54.09 -15.47 15.33
C GLN A 68 -53.22 -15.70 14.09
N ILE A 69 -52.04 -16.31 14.25
CA ILE A 69 -51.14 -16.68 13.15
C ILE A 69 -51.83 -17.69 12.22
N GLU A 70 -52.42 -18.75 12.77
CA GLU A 70 -53.14 -19.76 11.98
C GLU A 70 -54.27 -19.16 11.16
N LYS A 71 -55.04 -18.25 11.75
CA LYS A 71 -56.14 -17.57 11.05
C LYS A 71 -55.62 -16.75 9.87
N GLN A 72 -54.50 -16.04 10.04
CA GLN A 72 -53.94 -15.21 8.97
C GLN A 72 -53.28 -16.04 7.86
N LEU A 73 -52.61 -17.15 8.20
CA LEU A 73 -52.08 -18.07 7.19
C LEU A 73 -53.21 -18.73 6.38
N LYS A 74 -54.32 -19.08 7.02
CA LYS A 74 -55.50 -19.61 6.32
C LYS A 74 -56.09 -18.63 5.30
N ASN A 75 -56.02 -17.32 5.56
CA ASN A 75 -56.48 -16.29 4.61
C ASN A 75 -55.68 -16.29 3.30
N ILE A 76 -54.44 -16.80 3.33
CA ILE A 76 -53.57 -16.97 2.15
C ILE A 76 -53.38 -18.45 1.80
N ASN A 77 -54.32 -19.34 2.19
CA ASN A 77 -54.30 -20.77 1.88
C ASN A 77 -53.06 -21.54 2.37
N LEU A 78 -52.42 -21.09 3.45
CA LEU A 78 -51.32 -21.79 4.11
C LEU A 78 -51.75 -22.34 5.46
N ASN A 79 -51.09 -23.42 5.88
CA ASN A 79 -51.26 -24.02 7.20
C ASN A 79 -49.92 -24.07 7.92
N ILE A 80 -49.96 -23.97 9.24
CA ILE A 80 -48.79 -24.17 10.09
C ILE A 80 -48.41 -25.66 10.10
N SER A 81 -47.12 -25.95 10.14
CA SER A 81 -46.61 -27.31 10.37
C SER A 81 -46.58 -27.58 11.87
N GLU A 82 -47.46 -28.47 12.37
CA GLU A 82 -47.50 -28.84 13.79
C GLU A 82 -46.16 -29.42 14.27
N GLU A 83 -45.48 -30.21 13.43
CA GLU A 83 -44.19 -30.85 13.75
C GLU A 83 -43.02 -29.86 13.89
N LYS A 84 -43.07 -28.73 13.18
CA LYS A 84 -42.01 -27.69 13.18
C LYS A 84 -42.34 -26.50 14.07
N THR A 85 -43.52 -26.47 14.67
CA THR A 85 -43.96 -25.35 15.50
C THR A 85 -43.49 -25.53 16.93
N PHE A 86 -42.82 -24.50 17.44
CA PHE A 86 -42.34 -24.46 18.81
C PHE A 86 -42.86 -23.20 19.50
N ILE A 87 -43.41 -23.35 20.70
CA ILE A 87 -43.77 -22.25 21.60
C ILE A 87 -42.86 -22.36 22.82
N GLY A 88 -42.00 -21.36 23.00
CA GLY A 88 -41.09 -21.27 24.14
C GLY A 88 -41.43 -20.11 25.06
N SER A 89 -40.98 -20.20 26.30
CA SER A 89 -41.09 -19.13 27.31
C SER A 89 -39.84 -18.25 27.34
N TYR A 90 -39.98 -17.04 27.89
CA TYR A 90 -38.86 -16.12 28.07
C TYR A 90 -37.70 -16.76 28.84
N GLY A 91 -36.52 -16.85 28.22
CA GLY A 91 -35.31 -17.46 28.79
C GLY A 91 -34.93 -18.81 28.20
N GLU A 92 -35.81 -19.45 27.43
CA GLU A 92 -35.51 -20.70 26.71
C GLU A 92 -34.75 -20.42 25.40
N SER A 93 -33.95 -21.39 24.95
CA SER A 93 -33.25 -21.29 23.67
C SER A 93 -34.14 -21.71 22.51
N ILE A 94 -34.17 -20.93 21.43
CA ILE A 94 -34.99 -21.20 20.25
C ILE A 94 -34.10 -21.50 19.04
N LYS A 95 -34.42 -22.55 18.28
CA LYS A 95 -33.79 -22.80 16.97
C LYS A 95 -34.50 -22.03 15.88
N PHE A 96 -33.78 -21.14 15.19
CA PHE A 96 -34.30 -20.39 14.05
C PHE A 96 -33.22 -20.27 12.97
N LEU A 97 -33.56 -20.63 11.72
CA LEU A 97 -32.61 -20.64 10.58
C LEU A 97 -31.31 -21.43 10.84
N GLY A 98 -31.41 -22.49 11.63
CA GLY A 98 -30.25 -23.32 12.01
C GLY A 98 -29.40 -22.78 13.16
N PHE A 99 -29.77 -21.65 13.76
CA PHE A 99 -29.08 -21.06 14.92
C PHE A 99 -29.85 -21.29 16.22
N ASP A 100 -29.12 -21.62 17.30
CA ASP A 100 -29.65 -21.64 18.67
C ASP A 100 -29.58 -20.23 19.29
N ILE A 101 -30.72 -19.54 19.38
CA ILE A 101 -30.82 -18.19 19.92
C ILE A 101 -30.92 -18.25 21.45
N LYS A 102 -29.98 -17.62 22.17
CA LYS A 102 -29.94 -17.48 23.64
C LYS A 102 -29.74 -16.02 24.06
N LYS A 103 -30.29 -15.64 25.22
CA LYS A 103 -30.28 -14.25 25.76
C LYS A 103 -28.86 -13.66 25.93
N GLU A 104 -27.84 -14.48 26.14
CA GLU A 104 -26.47 -14.00 26.45
C GLU A 104 -25.65 -13.53 25.24
N ASN A 105 -26.10 -13.76 24.00
CA ASN A 105 -25.35 -13.42 22.77
C ASN A 105 -26.04 -12.42 21.84
N PHE A 106 -26.89 -11.52 22.35
CA PHE A 106 -27.43 -10.44 21.53
C PHE A 106 -26.44 -9.28 21.43
N GLN A 107 -25.60 -9.29 20.40
CA GLN A 107 -25.30 -8.06 19.67
C GLN A 107 -26.44 -7.84 18.68
N THR A 108 -27.32 -6.90 19.01
CA THR A 108 -28.38 -6.42 18.12
C THR A 108 -27.81 -5.92 16.80
N VAL A 109 -27.92 -6.74 15.75
CA VAL A 109 -27.95 -6.24 14.37
C VAL A 109 -29.39 -5.86 14.08
N LEU A 110 -29.72 -4.60 14.34
CA LEU A 110 -30.97 -4.00 13.86
C LEU A 110 -30.87 -3.87 12.34
N TYR A 111 -31.64 -4.66 11.60
CA TYR A 111 -31.94 -4.36 10.20
C TYR A 111 -32.91 -3.18 10.17
N PRO A 112 -32.56 -2.02 9.58
CA PRO A 112 -33.52 -0.93 9.43
C PRO A 112 -34.58 -1.33 8.40
N LYS A 113 -35.86 -1.16 8.76
CA LYS A 113 -37.00 -1.18 7.82
C LYS A 113 -36.73 -0.16 6.70
N TYR A 114 -36.51 -0.63 5.46
CA TYR A 114 -36.37 0.22 4.28
C TYR A 114 -37.74 0.61 3.72
N ASN A 115 -38.35 1.64 4.31
CA ASN A 115 -39.32 2.48 3.61
C ASN A 115 -38.57 3.70 3.06
N SER A 116 -38.69 3.98 1.77
CA SER A 116 -38.08 5.13 1.10
C SER A 116 -38.44 6.49 1.73
N HIS A 117 -39.53 6.55 2.50
CA HIS A 117 -39.94 7.74 3.26
C HIS A 117 -39.12 8.01 4.55
N ASN A 118 -38.35 7.04 5.09
CA ASN A 118 -37.60 7.19 6.35
C ASN A 118 -36.18 7.75 6.21
N LYS A 119 -35.61 7.84 4.99
CA LYS A 119 -34.22 8.32 4.81
C LYS A 119 -34.09 9.82 5.13
N LEU A 120 -35.11 10.61 4.79
CA LEU A 120 -35.21 12.05 5.12
C LEU A 120 -35.26 12.28 6.63
N GLU A 121 -36.09 11.53 7.36
CA GLU A 121 -36.14 11.62 8.82
C GLU A 121 -34.82 11.21 9.47
N LYS A 122 -34.13 10.20 8.93
CA LYS A 122 -32.81 9.79 9.40
C LYS A 122 -31.74 10.86 9.16
N VAL A 123 -31.69 11.45 7.96
CA VAL A 123 -30.82 12.60 7.65
C VAL A 123 -31.11 13.78 8.57
N ASN A 124 -32.38 14.10 8.78
CA ASN A 124 -32.79 15.18 9.68
C ASN A 124 -32.35 14.90 11.13
N SER A 125 -32.57 13.69 11.64
CA SER A 125 -32.19 13.30 13.01
C SER A 125 -30.67 13.37 13.24
N ILE A 126 -29.86 13.03 12.23
CA ILE A 126 -28.39 13.11 12.29
C ILE A 126 -27.93 14.56 12.16
N ILE A 127 -28.59 15.38 11.35
CA ILE A 127 -28.32 16.82 11.28
C ILE A 127 -28.65 17.50 12.62
N GLU A 128 -29.68 17.04 13.32
CA GLU A 128 -30.07 17.55 14.65
C GLU A 128 -29.09 17.15 15.76
N ASN A 129 -28.53 15.93 15.72
CA ASN A 129 -27.55 15.40 16.67
C ASN A 129 -26.20 15.15 15.99
N PHE A 130 -25.62 16.20 15.40
CA PHE A 130 -24.51 16.07 14.47
C PHE A 130 -23.29 15.29 15.01
N ASN A 131 -22.98 14.19 14.32
CA ASN A 131 -21.71 13.48 14.38
C ASN A 131 -21.15 13.37 12.94
N GLU A 132 -19.92 13.82 12.74
CA GLU A 132 -19.26 13.88 11.42
C GLU A 132 -19.11 12.50 10.77
N GLU A 133 -18.80 11.46 11.55
CA GLU A 133 -18.62 10.11 11.05
C GLU A 133 -19.95 9.47 10.64
N ASP A 134 -20.99 9.63 11.46
CA ASP A 134 -22.35 9.18 11.16
C ASP A 134 -22.91 9.91 9.93
N PHE A 135 -22.62 11.20 9.81
CA PHE A 135 -23.01 12.00 8.65
C PHE A 135 -22.32 11.52 7.36
N ILE A 136 -21.00 11.28 7.39
CA ILE A 136 -20.28 10.71 6.23
C ILE A 136 -20.85 9.34 5.84
N ASN A 137 -21.13 8.48 6.83
CA ASN A 137 -21.66 7.14 6.59
C ASN A 137 -23.06 7.19 5.94
N ILE A 138 -23.96 8.07 6.40
CA ILE A 138 -25.29 8.17 5.79
C ILE A 138 -25.25 8.77 4.38
N LEU A 139 -24.36 9.73 4.11
CA LEU A 139 -24.18 10.26 2.74
C LEU A 139 -23.72 9.16 1.77
N LYS A 140 -22.84 8.26 2.22
CA LYS A 140 -22.40 7.10 1.44
C LYS A 140 -23.57 6.15 1.17
N GLU A 141 -24.37 5.80 2.19
CA GLU A 141 -25.58 4.98 2.02
C GLU A 141 -26.52 5.58 0.96
N ILE A 142 -26.79 6.88 1.06
CA ILE A 142 -27.66 7.59 0.11
C ILE A 142 -27.13 7.51 -1.33
N SER A 143 -25.83 7.74 -1.52
CA SER A 143 -25.20 7.73 -2.85
C SER A 143 -25.27 6.38 -3.56
N ILE A 144 -25.38 5.27 -2.82
CA ILE A 144 -25.46 3.90 -3.37
C ILE A 144 -26.84 3.64 -3.98
N TYR A 145 -27.90 4.24 -3.43
CA TYR A 145 -29.28 3.90 -3.77
C TYR A 145 -29.97 4.86 -4.74
N ASN A 146 -29.36 5.97 -5.18
CA ASN A 146 -29.91 6.93 -6.17
C ASN A 146 -31.40 7.33 -5.98
N ASP A 147 -31.89 7.35 -4.74
CA ASP A 147 -33.33 7.38 -4.44
C ASP A 147 -33.86 8.76 -3.96
N ILE A 148 -33.05 9.82 -3.95
CA ILE A 148 -33.54 11.14 -3.52
C ILE A 148 -34.27 11.80 -4.67
N LYS A 149 -35.56 12.12 -4.46
CA LYS A 149 -36.33 12.92 -5.41
C LYS A 149 -35.75 14.33 -5.51
N GLU A 150 -35.69 14.90 -6.70
CA GLU A 150 -35.15 16.26 -6.93
C GLU A 150 -35.80 17.32 -6.02
N GLU A 151 -37.10 17.19 -5.75
CA GLU A 151 -37.87 18.07 -4.85
C GLU A 151 -37.40 18.09 -3.38
N ASP A 152 -36.66 17.07 -2.94
CA ASP A 152 -36.14 16.95 -1.58
C ASP A 152 -34.66 17.35 -1.46
N ILE A 153 -33.93 17.36 -2.58
CA ILE A 153 -32.51 17.76 -2.61
C ILE A 153 -32.35 19.19 -2.10
N GLU A 154 -33.18 20.11 -2.58
CA GLU A 154 -33.10 21.52 -2.18
C GLU A 154 -33.41 21.72 -0.69
N LYS A 155 -34.39 20.97 -0.15
CA LYS A 155 -34.71 20.98 1.28
C LYS A 155 -33.54 20.50 2.12
N ILE A 156 -32.91 19.39 1.72
CA ILE A 156 -31.75 18.81 2.42
C ILE A 156 -30.55 19.76 2.37
N LEU A 157 -30.24 20.34 1.20
CA LEU A 157 -29.14 21.29 1.08
C LEU A 157 -29.35 22.52 1.96
N ASN A 158 -30.58 23.05 2.03
CA ASN A 158 -30.92 24.18 2.91
C ASN A 158 -30.82 23.82 4.39
N LEU A 159 -31.25 22.61 4.79
CA LEU A 159 -31.10 22.12 6.15
C LEU A 159 -29.64 21.96 6.57
N ILE A 160 -28.82 21.30 5.74
CA ILE A 160 -27.38 21.14 5.97
C ILE A 160 -26.72 22.53 6.05
N LYS A 161 -27.05 23.45 5.13
CA LYS A 161 -26.50 24.80 5.14
C LYS A 161 -26.82 25.54 6.43
N GLY A 162 -28.07 25.46 6.90
CA GLY A 162 -28.53 26.16 8.09
C GLY A 162 -27.97 25.61 9.40
N LYS A 163 -27.62 24.31 9.45
CA LYS A 163 -27.21 23.62 10.69
C LYS A 163 -25.71 23.33 10.75
N LEU A 164 -25.12 22.91 9.64
CA LEU A 164 -23.74 22.40 9.57
C LEU A 164 -22.83 23.34 8.77
N GLY A 165 -23.40 24.15 7.89
CA GLY A 165 -22.67 25.13 7.08
C GLY A 165 -22.26 24.64 5.69
N ILE A 166 -21.61 25.52 4.94
CA ILE A 166 -21.36 25.36 3.50
C ILE A 166 -20.40 24.22 3.16
N VAL A 167 -19.47 23.90 4.05
CA VAL A 167 -18.51 22.79 3.85
C VAL A 167 -19.24 21.44 3.74
N TYR A 168 -20.23 21.18 4.60
CA TYR A 168 -21.00 19.94 4.58
C TYR A 168 -22.04 19.91 3.45
N VAL A 169 -22.49 21.08 2.98
CA VAL A 169 -23.25 21.21 1.73
C VAL A 169 -22.42 20.74 0.55
N ASN A 170 -21.16 21.18 0.46
CA ASN A 170 -20.25 20.75 -0.60
C ASN A 170 -19.91 19.26 -0.47
N LEU A 171 -19.79 18.73 0.75
CA LEU A 171 -19.63 17.29 1.00
C LEU A 171 -20.81 16.47 0.48
N PHE A 172 -22.04 16.94 0.72
CA PHE A 172 -23.25 16.34 0.15
C PHE A 172 -23.22 16.38 -1.39
N LYS A 173 -22.91 17.53 -1.99
CA LYS A 173 -22.81 17.69 -3.44
C LYS A 173 -21.76 16.75 -4.06
N TYR A 174 -20.62 16.60 -3.41
CA TYR A 174 -19.55 15.69 -3.85
C TYR A 174 -19.96 14.22 -3.76
N ILE A 175 -20.43 13.76 -2.59
CA ILE A 175 -20.71 12.34 -2.35
C ILE A 175 -21.99 11.89 -3.06
N VAL A 176 -23.08 12.67 -2.94
CA VAL A 176 -24.43 12.29 -3.37
C VAL A 176 -24.72 12.76 -4.79
N LEU A 177 -24.42 14.03 -5.10
CA LEU A 177 -24.73 14.62 -6.41
C LEU A 177 -23.60 14.49 -7.44
N LYS A 178 -22.43 13.95 -7.03
CA LYS A 178 -21.27 13.69 -7.89
C LYS A 178 -20.70 14.95 -8.58
N TYR A 179 -20.74 16.09 -7.89
CA TYR A 179 -20.09 17.31 -8.36
C TYR A 179 -18.57 17.18 -8.32
N ASP A 180 -17.86 17.85 -9.24
CA ASP A 180 -16.40 17.82 -9.27
C ASP A 180 -15.79 18.47 -8.02
N LYS A 181 -14.72 17.87 -7.51
CA LYS A 181 -14.04 18.35 -6.30
C LYS A 181 -13.47 19.76 -6.50
N TYR A 182 -12.81 20.01 -7.63
CA TYR A 182 -12.07 21.24 -7.89
C TYR A 182 -13.03 22.41 -8.06
N ASP A 183 -14.15 22.21 -8.75
CA ASP A 183 -15.21 23.23 -8.90
C ASP A 183 -15.77 23.66 -7.54
N LEU A 184 -15.97 22.72 -6.62
CA LEU A 184 -16.47 23.00 -5.26
C LEU A 184 -15.43 23.73 -4.40
N ILE A 185 -14.13 23.43 -4.59
CA ILE A 185 -13.04 24.14 -3.91
C ILE A 185 -12.91 25.56 -4.46
N GLU A 186 -12.92 25.72 -5.78
CA GLU A 186 -12.83 27.02 -6.44
C GLU A 186 -13.97 27.94 -5.95
N ASN A 187 -15.20 27.42 -5.86
CA ASN A 187 -16.33 28.17 -5.32
C ASN A 187 -16.11 28.63 -3.86
N LEU A 188 -15.48 27.81 -3.01
CA LEU A 188 -15.15 28.21 -1.64
C LEU A 188 -14.09 29.31 -1.62
N LEU A 189 -13.06 29.19 -2.47
CA LEU A 189 -11.98 30.18 -2.57
C LEU A 189 -12.49 31.52 -3.12
N GLU A 190 -13.35 31.51 -4.14
CA GLU A 190 -13.99 32.71 -4.70
C GLU A 190 -14.81 33.47 -3.64
N ASN A 191 -15.49 32.73 -2.76
CA ASN A 191 -16.26 33.29 -1.65
C ASN A 191 -15.41 33.62 -0.41
N LYS A 192 -14.07 33.51 -0.51
CA LYS A 192 -13.10 33.77 0.58
C LYS A 192 -13.21 32.83 1.78
N GLU A 193 -13.75 31.63 1.59
CA GLU A 193 -13.91 30.57 2.60
C GLU A 193 -12.68 29.64 2.64
N PHE A 194 -11.49 30.19 2.88
CA PHE A 194 -10.21 29.44 2.80
C PHE A 194 -10.13 28.29 3.81
N GLU A 195 -10.52 28.52 5.07
CA GLU A 195 -10.57 27.48 6.11
C GLU A 195 -11.60 26.39 5.77
N GLY A 196 -12.71 26.79 5.13
CA GLY A 196 -13.71 25.88 4.60
C GLY A 196 -13.16 24.97 3.50
N ALA A 197 -12.31 25.50 2.60
CA ALA A 197 -11.65 24.70 1.57
C ALA A 197 -10.71 23.64 2.17
N TYR A 198 -9.87 24.01 3.14
CA TYR A 198 -9.01 23.04 3.85
C TYR A 198 -9.80 21.96 4.59
N LYS A 199 -10.86 22.35 5.31
CA LYS A 199 -11.74 21.41 6.00
C LYS A 199 -12.47 20.49 5.03
N PHE A 200 -12.91 21.00 3.88
CA PHE A 200 -13.53 20.20 2.83
C PHE A 200 -12.56 19.17 2.25
N GLU A 201 -11.30 19.54 2.03
CA GLU A 201 -10.26 18.61 1.59
C GLU A 201 -9.95 17.52 2.62
N ASP A 202 -9.89 17.85 3.91
CA ASP A 202 -9.74 16.87 5.00
C ASP A 202 -10.92 15.87 5.02
N LEU A 203 -12.15 16.37 4.93
CA LEU A 203 -13.36 15.54 4.87
C LEU A 203 -13.37 14.63 3.64
N ILE A 204 -12.97 15.14 2.47
CA ILE A 204 -12.81 14.31 1.27
C ILE A 204 -11.75 13.24 1.49
N SER A 205 -10.62 13.57 2.10
CA SER A 205 -9.57 12.57 2.38
C SER A 205 -10.10 11.42 3.26
N LYS A 206 -10.93 11.74 4.27
CA LYS A 206 -11.62 10.76 5.11
C LYS A 206 -12.64 9.93 4.33
N VAL A 207 -13.36 10.55 3.39
CA VAL A 207 -14.35 9.89 2.52
C VAL A 207 -13.68 8.95 1.53
N ASP A 208 -12.65 9.42 0.83
CA ASP A 208 -11.91 8.74 -0.24
C ASP A 208 -11.02 7.61 0.26
N SER A 209 -10.65 7.63 1.54
CA SER A 209 -9.80 6.60 2.17
C SER A 209 -10.31 5.18 1.90
N LYS A 210 -11.61 4.89 2.09
CA LYS A 210 -12.17 3.53 1.91
C LYS A 210 -12.25 3.09 0.44
N ASP A 211 -12.59 3.99 -0.49
CA ASP A 211 -12.71 3.64 -1.91
C ASP A 211 -11.33 3.40 -2.54
N LYS A 212 -10.34 4.15 -2.08
CA LYS A 212 -8.95 3.97 -2.46
C LYS A 212 -8.41 2.66 -1.87
N VAL A 213 -8.71 2.32 -0.60
CA VAL A 213 -8.33 1.04 0.02
C VAL A 213 -8.89 -0.12 -0.79
N LEU A 214 -10.19 -0.07 -1.10
CA LEU A 214 -10.86 -1.15 -1.82
C LEU A 214 -10.33 -1.32 -3.24
N LYS A 215 -10.07 -0.20 -3.92
CA LYS A 215 -9.42 -0.23 -5.23
C LYS A 215 -8.03 -0.87 -5.16
N CYS A 216 -7.19 -0.47 -4.20
CA CYS A 216 -5.86 -1.06 -4.04
C CYS A 216 -5.92 -2.54 -3.66
N PHE A 217 -6.85 -2.94 -2.80
CA PHE A 217 -7.10 -4.36 -2.53
C PHE A 217 -7.45 -5.11 -3.80
N MET A 218 -8.41 -4.62 -4.59
CA MET A 218 -8.78 -5.25 -5.86
C MET A 218 -7.61 -5.29 -6.85
N ASP A 219 -6.83 -4.22 -6.96
CA ASP A 219 -5.68 -4.14 -7.87
C ASP A 219 -4.55 -5.13 -7.49
N ARG A 220 -4.40 -5.44 -6.19
CA ARG A 220 -3.34 -6.33 -5.70
C ARG A 220 -3.74 -7.80 -5.62
N PHE A 221 -4.98 -8.10 -5.28
CA PHE A 221 -5.44 -9.48 -5.08
C PHE A 221 -6.16 -10.07 -6.29
N ILE A 222 -6.57 -9.26 -7.27
CA ILE A 222 -7.42 -9.69 -8.37
C ILE A 222 -6.74 -9.43 -9.71
N ILE A 223 -6.20 -10.49 -10.29
CA ILE A 223 -5.56 -10.45 -11.62
C ILE A 223 -6.61 -10.30 -12.73
N ARG A 224 -7.71 -11.05 -12.63
CA ARG A 224 -8.80 -11.07 -13.62
C ARG A 224 -10.02 -10.39 -13.05
N LYS A 225 -10.30 -9.17 -13.51
CA LYS A 225 -11.43 -8.37 -13.00
C LYS A 225 -12.77 -8.69 -13.66
N GLU A 226 -12.74 -9.38 -14.80
CA GLU A 226 -13.92 -9.73 -15.59
C GLU A 226 -14.55 -11.08 -15.20
N GLU A 227 -13.92 -11.82 -14.29
CA GLU A 227 -14.42 -13.11 -13.81
C GLU A 227 -14.06 -13.34 -12.34
N TYR A 228 -14.89 -14.08 -11.62
CA TYR A 228 -14.65 -14.51 -10.25
C TYR A 228 -15.36 -15.84 -9.96
N TYR A 229 -15.09 -16.44 -8.81
CA TYR A 229 -15.66 -17.74 -8.43
C TYR A 229 -16.42 -17.60 -7.12
N LEU A 230 -17.64 -18.16 -7.04
CA LEU A 230 -18.41 -18.23 -5.80
C LEU A 230 -18.30 -19.63 -5.20
N CYS A 231 -17.91 -19.70 -3.93
CA CYS A 231 -17.91 -20.95 -3.18
C CYS A 231 -19.34 -21.31 -2.77
N LYS A 232 -19.78 -22.52 -3.14
CA LYS A 232 -20.98 -23.17 -2.61
C LYS A 232 -20.60 -24.33 -1.68
N MET A 233 -21.43 -24.52 -0.65
CA MET A 233 -21.28 -25.57 0.34
C MET A 233 -22.55 -26.43 0.37
N GLU A 234 -22.79 -27.19 -0.71
CA GLU A 234 -23.88 -28.16 -0.82
C GLU A 234 -23.30 -29.58 -0.62
N GLY A 235 -22.85 -29.88 0.60
CA GLY A 235 -22.22 -31.15 0.97
C GLY A 235 -20.72 -31.24 0.70
N LYS A 236 -20.25 -30.78 -0.48
CA LYS A 236 -18.83 -30.60 -0.80
C LYS A 236 -18.55 -29.15 -1.18
N LYS A 237 -17.32 -28.69 -0.93
CA LYS A 237 -16.83 -27.39 -1.38
C LYS A 237 -16.72 -27.38 -2.90
N GLU A 238 -17.51 -26.53 -3.55
CA GLU A 238 -17.52 -26.34 -4.99
C GLU A 238 -17.39 -24.85 -5.33
N TYR A 239 -16.71 -24.54 -6.43
CA TYR A 239 -16.54 -23.17 -6.92
C TYR A 239 -17.21 -23.01 -8.28
N ILE A 240 -18.16 -22.08 -8.36
CA ILE A 240 -18.89 -21.76 -9.59
C ILE A 240 -18.28 -20.51 -10.20
N LYS A 241 -17.82 -20.62 -11.45
CA LYS A 241 -17.29 -19.50 -12.23
C LYS A 241 -18.41 -18.55 -12.64
N ILE A 242 -18.19 -17.26 -12.41
CA ILE A 242 -19.06 -16.17 -12.86
C ILE A 242 -18.25 -15.29 -13.81
N ASN A 243 -18.72 -15.17 -15.06
CA ASN A 243 -18.09 -14.37 -16.11
C ASN A 243 -18.66 -12.94 -16.12
N GLU A 244 -18.58 -12.27 -14.96
CA GLU A 244 -19.01 -10.89 -14.80
C GLU A 244 -17.95 -10.09 -14.03
N PRO A 245 -17.87 -8.76 -14.22
CA PRO A 245 -16.92 -7.93 -13.51
C PRO A 245 -17.10 -8.02 -12.00
N ILE A 246 -16.01 -8.24 -11.27
CA ILE A 246 -16.04 -8.19 -9.81
C ILE A 246 -16.18 -6.73 -9.35
N THR A 247 -17.26 -6.47 -8.61
CA THR A 247 -17.61 -5.12 -8.16
C THR A 247 -17.18 -4.89 -6.71
N LYS A 248 -17.02 -3.61 -6.34
CA LYS A 248 -16.79 -3.18 -4.96
C LYS A 248 -17.83 -3.75 -3.99
N GLU A 249 -19.10 -3.80 -4.41
CA GLU A 249 -20.20 -4.34 -3.59
C GLU A 249 -20.00 -5.83 -3.29
N LEU A 250 -19.54 -6.62 -4.27
CA LEU A 250 -19.24 -8.03 -4.08
C LEU A 250 -18.08 -8.22 -3.09
N ILE A 251 -17.01 -7.41 -3.19
CA ILE A 251 -15.91 -7.45 -2.22
C ILE A 251 -16.40 -7.11 -0.80
N LEU A 252 -17.26 -6.10 -0.65
CA LEU A 252 -17.84 -5.75 0.66
C LEU A 252 -18.72 -6.86 1.22
N LYS A 253 -19.51 -7.56 0.37
CA LYS A 253 -20.28 -8.74 0.79
C LYS A 253 -19.35 -9.88 1.21
N HIS A 254 -18.21 -10.05 0.53
CA HIS A 254 -17.20 -11.03 0.89
C HIS A 254 -16.55 -10.75 2.25
N PHE A 255 -16.11 -9.51 2.49
CA PHE A 255 -15.54 -9.10 3.79
C PHE A 255 -16.52 -9.21 4.95
N LYS A 256 -17.83 -9.16 4.67
CA LYS A 256 -18.90 -9.38 5.67
C LYS A 256 -19.27 -10.86 5.85
N GLY A 257 -18.66 -11.77 5.10
CA GLY A 257 -18.99 -13.20 5.13
C GLY A 257 -20.33 -13.56 4.50
N ALA A 258 -20.99 -12.61 3.82
CA ALA A 258 -22.27 -12.86 3.15
C ALA A 258 -22.11 -13.72 1.89
N ILE A 259 -20.94 -13.63 1.23
CA ILE A 259 -20.55 -14.48 0.10
C ILE A 259 -19.07 -14.88 0.25
N ASN A 260 -18.69 -16.00 -0.38
CA ASN A 260 -17.33 -16.49 -0.38
C ASN A 260 -16.78 -16.42 -1.81
N ILE A 261 -15.95 -15.41 -2.07
CA ILE A 261 -15.34 -15.21 -3.39
C ILE A 261 -13.99 -15.93 -3.42
N ALA A 262 -13.71 -16.57 -4.55
CA ALA A 262 -12.38 -17.01 -4.94
C ALA A 262 -11.99 -16.35 -6.27
N VAL A 263 -10.69 -16.18 -6.46
CA VAL A 263 -10.09 -15.52 -7.62
C VAL A 263 -9.00 -16.40 -8.19
N ARG A 264 -8.79 -16.32 -9.50
CA ARG A 264 -7.73 -17.03 -10.19
C ARG A 264 -6.42 -16.24 -10.12
N LEU A 265 -5.33 -16.94 -9.82
CA LEU A 265 -4.01 -16.35 -9.61
C LEU A 265 -3.12 -16.34 -10.87
N ASP A 266 -3.66 -16.64 -12.04
CA ASP A 266 -2.93 -16.56 -13.31
C ASP A 266 -3.76 -15.90 -14.42
N LYS A 267 -3.08 -15.26 -15.37
CA LYS A 267 -3.63 -14.79 -16.64
C LYS A 267 -2.60 -15.02 -17.74
N ASP A 268 -3.02 -15.69 -18.81
CA ASP A 268 -2.19 -15.97 -19.98
C ASP A 268 -0.84 -16.63 -19.62
N ASN A 269 -0.86 -17.64 -18.73
CA ASN A 269 0.31 -18.32 -18.17
C ASN A 269 1.31 -17.40 -17.44
N LYS A 270 0.87 -16.23 -17.00
CA LYS A 270 1.64 -15.30 -16.18
C LYS A 270 0.91 -14.97 -14.88
N SER A 271 1.69 -14.58 -13.87
CA SER A 271 1.18 -14.06 -12.61
C SER A 271 2.15 -13.05 -12.01
N ASN A 272 1.61 -12.14 -11.23
CA ASN A 272 2.35 -11.26 -10.34
C ASN A 272 2.11 -11.61 -8.87
N ILE A 273 1.56 -12.81 -8.59
CA ILE A 273 1.27 -13.32 -7.25
C ILE A 273 1.82 -14.73 -7.13
N LEU A 274 2.52 -15.01 -6.03
CA LEU A 274 2.87 -16.36 -5.58
C LEU A 274 2.23 -16.59 -4.21
N VAL A 275 1.60 -17.74 -4.02
CA VAL A 275 1.07 -18.17 -2.74
C VAL A 275 1.56 -19.57 -2.40
N PHE A 276 2.12 -19.71 -1.20
CA PHE A 276 2.29 -21.02 -0.56
C PHE A 276 1.08 -21.28 0.33
N ASP A 277 0.29 -22.29 0.00
CA ASP A 277 -0.84 -22.77 0.81
C ASP A 277 -0.34 -23.91 1.71
N VAL A 278 -0.17 -23.60 3.00
CA VAL A 278 0.46 -24.46 3.99
C VAL A 278 -0.59 -25.01 4.93
N ASP A 279 -0.95 -26.28 4.78
CA ASP A 279 -1.99 -26.94 5.55
C ASP A 279 -1.43 -28.05 6.44
N SER A 280 -2.00 -28.21 7.64
CA SER A 280 -1.72 -29.36 8.51
C SER A 280 -2.93 -29.69 9.39
N LYS A 281 -2.97 -30.92 9.91
CA LYS A 281 -3.91 -31.27 10.99
C LYS A 281 -3.56 -30.54 12.30
N ASP A 282 -2.28 -30.20 12.49
CA ASP A 282 -1.81 -29.40 13.62
C ASP A 282 -1.45 -27.99 13.14
N ILE A 283 -2.28 -27.02 13.52
CA ILE A 283 -2.13 -25.63 13.13
C ILE A 283 -0.80 -25.01 13.58
N ASN A 284 -0.17 -25.53 14.65
CA ASN A 284 1.13 -25.03 15.10
C ASN A 284 2.24 -25.43 14.14
N LYS A 285 2.13 -26.62 13.53
CA LYS A 285 3.09 -27.08 12.52
C LYS A 285 2.98 -26.28 11.24
N SER A 286 1.76 -26.08 10.73
CA SER A 286 1.56 -25.25 9.53
C SER A 286 1.99 -23.80 9.78
N LYS A 287 1.75 -23.27 10.99
CA LYS A 287 2.26 -21.94 11.38
C LYS A 287 3.78 -21.87 11.33
N LYS A 288 4.47 -22.82 11.97
CA LYS A 288 5.93 -22.85 12.02
C LYS A 288 6.55 -22.96 10.63
N VAL A 289 6.06 -23.88 9.79
CA VAL A 289 6.53 -24.01 8.39
C VAL A 289 6.28 -22.74 7.59
N THR A 290 5.18 -22.03 7.85
CA THR A 290 4.89 -20.75 7.20
C THR A 290 5.86 -19.65 7.67
N GLU A 291 6.27 -19.66 8.94
CA GLU A 291 7.28 -18.75 9.49
C GLU A 291 8.66 -19.04 8.87
N ASP A 292 9.06 -20.32 8.78
CA ASP A 292 10.31 -20.75 8.13
C ASP A 292 10.36 -20.32 6.65
N LEU A 293 9.27 -20.52 5.90
CA LEU A 293 9.15 -20.03 4.51
C LEU A 293 9.32 -18.51 4.41
N LYS A 294 8.69 -17.77 5.33
CA LYS A 294 8.75 -16.32 5.36
C LYS A 294 10.18 -15.83 5.61
N ASP A 295 10.91 -16.48 6.51
CA ASP A 295 12.30 -16.13 6.82
C ASP A 295 13.21 -16.40 5.62
N VAL A 296 13.09 -17.56 4.96
CA VAL A 296 13.86 -17.87 3.73
C VAL A 296 13.57 -16.88 2.61
N LEU A 297 12.29 -16.55 2.35
CA LEU A 297 11.92 -15.56 1.35
C LEU A 297 12.57 -14.19 1.64
N LYS A 298 12.58 -13.80 2.91
CA LYS A 298 13.19 -12.54 3.34
C LYS A 298 14.71 -12.55 3.17
N GLU A 299 15.39 -13.65 3.49
CA GLU A 299 16.83 -13.83 3.24
C GLU A 299 17.16 -13.75 1.74
N GLU A 300 16.26 -14.27 0.90
CA GLU A 300 16.33 -14.18 -0.55
C GLU A 300 15.95 -12.80 -1.12
N GLY A 301 15.56 -11.85 -0.27
CA GLY A 301 15.25 -10.47 -0.63
C GLY A 301 13.79 -10.21 -1.02
N TYR A 302 12.87 -11.12 -0.68
CA TYR A 302 11.45 -11.03 -0.99
C TYR A 302 10.60 -10.77 0.26
N GLU A 303 9.75 -9.76 0.19
CA GLU A 303 8.73 -9.49 1.19
C GLU A 303 7.50 -10.40 0.98
N SER A 304 6.95 -10.91 2.08
CA SER A 304 5.80 -11.83 2.04
C SER A 304 4.83 -11.62 3.21
N TYR A 305 3.56 -11.97 2.98
CA TYR A 305 2.44 -11.66 3.86
C TYR A 305 1.66 -12.91 4.27
N THR A 306 1.57 -13.16 5.57
CA THR A 306 0.92 -14.36 6.14
C THR A 306 -0.56 -14.10 6.42
N GLU A 307 -1.44 -14.88 5.81
CA GLU A 307 -2.88 -14.92 6.05
C GLU A 307 -3.27 -16.20 6.78
N PHE A 308 -4.11 -16.11 7.80
CA PHE A 308 -4.73 -17.30 8.38
C PHE A 308 -5.84 -17.84 7.45
N SER A 309 -5.73 -19.09 6.99
CA SER A 309 -6.67 -19.64 5.99
C SER A 309 -8.09 -19.87 6.54
N GLY A 310 -8.23 -19.86 7.88
CA GLY A 310 -9.50 -19.98 8.61
C GLY A 310 -9.81 -21.38 9.14
N LYS A 311 -8.96 -22.38 8.87
CA LYS A 311 -9.17 -23.75 9.36
C LYS A 311 -7.87 -24.49 9.73
N LYS A 312 -7.11 -24.96 8.74
CA LYS A 312 -6.01 -25.92 8.92
C LYS A 312 -4.62 -25.33 8.69
N GLY A 313 -4.55 -24.10 8.19
CA GLY A 313 -3.31 -23.62 7.60
C GLY A 313 -3.24 -22.11 7.45
N TYR A 314 -2.25 -21.73 6.66
CA TYR A 314 -1.92 -20.35 6.36
C TYR A 314 -1.60 -20.22 4.88
N HIS A 315 -1.92 -19.06 4.31
CA HIS A 315 -1.44 -18.68 2.99
C HIS A 315 -0.29 -17.68 3.18
N LEU A 316 0.85 -17.94 2.52
CA LEU A 316 1.95 -16.99 2.46
C LEU A 316 1.99 -16.35 1.08
N TRP A 317 1.62 -15.07 1.01
CA TRP A 317 1.47 -14.30 -0.21
C TRP A 317 2.73 -13.50 -0.54
N CYS A 318 3.22 -13.61 -1.78
CA CYS A 318 4.24 -12.74 -2.36
C CYS A 318 3.63 -12.01 -3.56
N PHE A 319 3.78 -10.69 -3.61
CA PHE A 319 3.33 -9.85 -4.72
C PHE A 319 4.54 -9.36 -5.52
N PHE A 320 4.41 -9.26 -6.83
CA PHE A 320 5.46 -8.80 -7.73
C PHE A 320 5.01 -7.58 -8.53
N ASN A 321 5.96 -6.72 -8.89
CA ASN A 321 5.69 -5.50 -9.67
C ASN A 321 5.54 -5.75 -11.18
N GLU A 322 5.75 -6.99 -11.63
CA GLU A 322 5.63 -7.41 -13.02
C GLU A 322 4.95 -8.78 -13.13
N PHE A 323 4.34 -9.06 -14.28
CA PHE A 323 3.79 -10.36 -14.61
C PHE A 323 4.89 -11.31 -15.07
N ILE A 324 5.11 -12.39 -14.33
CA ILE A 324 6.16 -13.40 -14.54
C ILE A 324 5.50 -14.68 -15.06
N GLU A 325 6.20 -15.45 -15.89
CA GLU A 325 5.65 -16.74 -16.35
C GLU A 325 5.46 -17.67 -15.15
N VAL A 326 4.33 -18.37 -15.10
CA VAL A 326 3.96 -19.20 -13.95
C VAL A 326 5.00 -20.29 -13.69
N GLU A 327 5.61 -20.85 -14.74
CA GLU A 327 6.70 -21.84 -14.62
C GLU A 327 7.91 -21.30 -13.82
N LYS A 328 8.31 -20.06 -14.09
CA LYS A 328 9.41 -19.38 -13.40
C LYS A 328 9.10 -19.15 -11.92
N ILE A 329 7.88 -18.69 -11.62
CA ILE A 329 7.38 -18.58 -10.24
C ILE A 329 7.40 -19.94 -9.54
N ASN A 330 6.97 -21.01 -10.21
CA ASN A 330 6.95 -22.37 -9.65
C ASN A 330 8.36 -22.88 -9.35
N ASN A 331 9.31 -22.66 -10.26
CA ASN A 331 10.70 -23.07 -10.07
C ASN A 331 11.36 -22.30 -8.90
N PHE A 332 11.15 -20.99 -8.82
CA PHE A 332 11.55 -20.20 -7.65
C PHE A 332 10.96 -20.76 -6.34
N ALA A 333 9.64 -21.01 -6.32
CA ALA A 333 8.97 -21.53 -5.13
C ALA A 333 9.49 -22.92 -4.71
N LYS A 334 9.80 -23.80 -5.66
CA LYS A 334 10.42 -25.11 -5.36
C LYS A 334 11.80 -24.95 -4.76
N ASN A 335 12.63 -24.05 -5.27
CA ASN A 335 13.96 -23.81 -4.71
C ASN A 335 13.88 -23.25 -3.28
N VAL A 336 12.90 -22.38 -3.00
CA VAL A 336 12.62 -21.93 -1.63
C VAL A 336 12.22 -23.11 -0.72
N LEU A 337 11.42 -24.05 -1.22
CA LEU A 337 11.04 -25.25 -0.44
C LEU A 337 12.21 -26.17 -0.13
N GLU A 338 13.23 -26.24 -0.99
CA GLU A 338 14.44 -27.05 -0.74
C GLU A 338 15.31 -26.49 0.41
N LEU A 339 15.15 -25.21 0.76
CA LEU A 339 15.89 -24.55 1.82
C LEU A 339 15.27 -24.72 3.22
N ILE A 340 14.06 -25.25 3.31
CA ILE A 340 13.36 -25.45 4.58
C ILE A 340 13.18 -26.93 4.92
N SER A 341 13.09 -27.22 6.21
CA SER A 341 12.73 -28.56 6.70
C SER A 341 11.22 -28.64 6.92
N VAL A 342 10.52 -29.35 6.04
CA VAL A 342 9.07 -29.56 6.18
C VAL A 342 8.79 -30.70 7.17
N GLU A 343 8.07 -30.41 8.25
CA GLU A 343 7.68 -31.42 9.23
C GLU A 343 6.73 -32.47 8.63
N LYS A 344 6.77 -33.70 9.15
CA LYS A 344 5.79 -34.74 8.79
C LYS A 344 4.37 -34.25 9.08
N ASP A 345 3.47 -34.49 8.12
CA ASP A 345 2.05 -34.11 8.13
C ASP A 345 1.77 -32.61 7.85
N VAL A 346 2.70 -31.89 7.23
CA VAL A 346 2.46 -30.58 6.62
C VAL A 346 2.44 -30.71 5.10
N GLU A 347 1.37 -30.24 4.48
CA GLU A 347 1.18 -30.19 3.03
C GLU A 347 1.37 -28.74 2.57
N ILE A 348 2.17 -28.54 1.52
CA ILE A 348 2.42 -27.22 0.94
C ILE A 348 2.05 -27.27 -0.53
N GLU A 349 1.05 -26.49 -0.95
CA GLU A 349 0.72 -26.29 -2.35
C GLU A 349 1.22 -24.93 -2.85
N ILE A 350 1.88 -24.92 -4.00
CA ILE A 350 2.30 -23.69 -4.69
C ILE A 350 1.17 -23.26 -5.63
N ARG A 351 0.76 -21.99 -5.55
CA ARG A 351 -0.17 -21.38 -6.51
C ARG A 351 0.37 -20.05 -7.07
N PRO A 352 0.14 -19.75 -8.35
CA PRO A 352 -0.50 -20.60 -9.36
C PRO A 352 0.39 -21.78 -9.80
N LYS A 353 -0.21 -22.87 -10.28
CA LYS A 353 0.47 -24.04 -10.88
C LYS A 353 0.70 -23.81 -12.38
N SER A 354 1.85 -24.24 -12.88
CA SER A 354 2.17 -24.19 -14.33
C SER A 354 1.46 -25.27 -15.13
N ASN A 355 1.30 -26.46 -14.55
CA ASN A 355 0.62 -27.60 -15.15
C ASN A 355 -0.63 -27.92 -14.30
N PHE A 356 -1.79 -27.49 -14.78
CA PHE A 356 -3.09 -27.80 -14.18
C PHE A 356 -4.02 -28.43 -15.22
N ILE A 357 -4.90 -29.30 -14.76
CA ILE A 357 -5.91 -29.98 -15.59
C ILE A 357 -7.22 -29.18 -15.55
N GLU A 358 -7.57 -28.65 -14.38
CA GLU A 358 -8.79 -27.87 -14.16
C GLU A 358 -8.44 -26.43 -13.78
N GLU A 359 -9.18 -25.44 -14.31
CA GLU A 359 -8.96 -24.02 -13.97
C GLU A 359 -9.08 -23.75 -12.46
N THR A 360 -9.83 -24.59 -11.75
CA THR A 360 -10.04 -24.54 -10.30
C THR A 360 -8.79 -24.87 -9.49
N GLU A 361 -7.70 -25.36 -10.09
CA GLU A 361 -6.45 -25.59 -9.36
C GLU A 361 -5.67 -24.30 -9.06
N ASN A 362 -5.90 -23.25 -9.85
CA ASN A 362 -5.26 -21.94 -9.70
C ASN A 362 -6.16 -20.90 -9.05
N ILE A 363 -7.34 -21.30 -8.56
CA ILE A 363 -8.19 -20.41 -7.77
C ILE A 363 -7.79 -20.47 -6.30
N ILE A 364 -7.85 -19.33 -5.64
CA ILE A 364 -7.72 -19.23 -4.20
C ILE A 364 -8.89 -18.43 -3.66
N LYS A 365 -9.34 -18.76 -2.45
CA LYS A 365 -10.32 -17.93 -1.75
C LYS A 365 -9.71 -16.55 -1.52
N LEU A 366 -10.46 -15.50 -1.84
CA LEU A 366 -10.04 -14.13 -1.61
C LEU A 366 -9.85 -13.90 -0.09
N SER A 367 -8.85 -13.08 0.24
CA SER A 367 -8.48 -12.77 1.62
C SER A 367 -9.42 -11.76 2.28
N GLU A 368 -9.31 -11.60 3.60
CA GLU A 368 -10.14 -10.69 4.43
C GLU A 368 -11.63 -11.03 4.46
N GLY A 369 -12.02 -12.21 3.97
CA GLY A 369 -13.34 -12.79 4.11
C GLY A 369 -13.46 -13.76 5.28
N TYR A 370 -14.43 -14.68 5.18
CA TYR A 370 -14.65 -15.74 6.15
C TYR A 370 -14.38 -17.10 5.53
N HIS A 371 -14.01 -18.09 6.33
CA HIS A 371 -13.89 -19.45 5.84
C HIS A 371 -15.29 -20.08 5.67
N PRO A 372 -15.60 -20.71 4.52
CA PRO A 372 -16.96 -21.16 4.20
C PRO A 372 -17.53 -22.20 5.17
N GLU A 373 -16.68 -23.09 5.72
CA GLU A 373 -17.13 -24.09 6.70
C GLU A 373 -17.07 -23.61 8.17
N THR A 374 -15.95 -23.05 8.61
CA THR A 374 -15.73 -22.70 10.02
C THR A 374 -16.29 -21.34 10.40
N MET A 375 -16.61 -20.49 9.42
CA MET A 375 -16.98 -19.08 9.62
C MET A 375 -15.97 -18.29 10.45
N LYS A 376 -14.71 -18.74 10.51
CA LYS A 376 -13.61 -17.96 11.08
C LYS A 376 -13.18 -16.90 10.07
N LYS A 377 -12.86 -15.71 10.56
CA LYS A 377 -12.30 -14.64 9.74
C LYS A 377 -10.92 -15.06 9.23
N CYS A 378 -10.66 -14.77 7.96
CA CYS A 378 -9.41 -15.07 7.29
C CYS A 378 -8.68 -13.76 7.09
N GLU A 379 -7.77 -13.48 8.01
CA GLU A 379 -7.12 -12.18 8.12
C GLU A 379 -5.61 -12.35 8.10
N PHE A 380 -4.94 -11.30 7.62
CA PHE A 380 -3.49 -11.24 7.67
C PHE A 380 -2.98 -10.95 9.07
N LEU A 381 -1.94 -11.67 9.49
CA LEU A 381 -1.41 -11.59 10.87
C LEU A 381 -0.62 -10.31 11.15
N ASN A 382 -0.02 -9.69 10.13
CA ASN A 382 0.88 -8.53 10.26
C ASN A 382 0.47 -7.35 9.36
N PHE A 383 -0.82 -7.23 9.07
CA PHE A 383 -1.34 -6.30 8.07
C PHE A 383 -2.03 -5.12 8.71
N LYS A 384 -1.55 -3.90 8.42
CA LYS A 384 -2.23 -2.67 8.83
C LYS A 384 -3.29 -2.27 7.80
N GLU A 385 -2.91 -2.14 6.53
CA GLU A 385 -3.82 -1.85 5.40
C GLU A 385 -3.28 -2.33 4.04
N PRO A 386 -4.14 -2.62 3.04
CA PRO A 386 -3.75 -3.07 1.69
C PRO A 386 -2.79 -2.16 0.90
N PHE A 387 -2.73 -0.87 1.23
CA PHE A 387 -1.80 0.06 0.59
C PHE A 387 -0.33 -0.21 0.90
N TYR A 388 -0.03 -0.90 2.00
CA TYR A 388 1.34 -1.16 2.44
C TYR A 388 1.92 -2.44 1.88
N ILE A 389 1.23 -3.09 0.92
CA ILE A 389 1.79 -4.24 0.22
C ILE A 389 2.96 -3.77 -0.66
N PHE A 390 4.14 -4.26 -0.35
CA PHE A 390 5.33 -4.12 -1.17
C PHE A 390 5.26 -5.11 -2.34
N GLU A 391 5.55 -4.60 -3.53
CA GLU A 391 5.63 -5.42 -4.74
C GLU A 391 7.10 -5.73 -5.02
N ASN A 392 7.45 -7.01 -4.88
CA ASN A 392 8.80 -7.50 -5.11
C ASN A 392 9.21 -7.33 -6.57
N THR A 393 10.49 -7.07 -6.78
CA THR A 393 11.13 -7.20 -8.09
C THR A 393 11.61 -8.65 -8.24
N PHE A 394 11.12 -9.39 -9.25
CA PHE A 394 11.55 -10.79 -9.45
C PHE A 394 12.97 -10.83 -10.04
N THR A 395 13.90 -11.47 -9.33
CA THR A 395 15.33 -11.55 -9.69
C THR A 395 15.85 -12.99 -9.79
N PHE A 396 15.07 -13.96 -9.31
CA PHE A 396 15.55 -15.32 -9.05
C PHE A 396 15.91 -16.12 -10.31
N ASP A 397 15.26 -15.82 -11.44
CA ASP A 397 15.49 -16.50 -12.72
C ASP A 397 16.92 -16.44 -13.27
N ASN A 398 17.79 -15.59 -12.69
CA ASN A 398 19.13 -15.38 -13.22
C ASN A 398 20.20 -15.26 -12.12
N LYS A 399 19.96 -15.79 -10.91
CA LYS A 399 21.03 -15.86 -9.89
C LYS A 399 22.25 -16.61 -10.42
N GLU A 400 22.07 -17.69 -11.18
CA GLU A 400 23.17 -18.39 -11.87
C GLU A 400 23.93 -17.45 -12.81
N LYS A 401 23.22 -16.67 -13.64
CA LYS A 401 23.84 -15.67 -14.52
C LYS A 401 24.65 -14.62 -13.75
N PHE A 402 24.15 -14.19 -12.58
CA PHE A 402 24.90 -13.26 -11.73
C PHE A 402 26.10 -13.95 -11.04
N LEU A 403 25.97 -15.20 -10.63
CA LEU A 403 27.08 -15.99 -10.06
C LEU A 403 28.18 -16.22 -11.11
N ASP A 404 27.83 -16.59 -12.34
CA ASP A 404 28.74 -16.73 -13.47
C ASP A 404 29.43 -15.41 -13.81
N PHE A 405 28.67 -14.30 -13.79
CA PHE A 405 29.21 -12.96 -13.93
C PHE A 405 30.24 -12.69 -12.82
N MET A 406 29.89 -12.94 -11.56
CA MET A 406 30.78 -12.69 -10.42
C MET A 406 32.03 -13.58 -10.44
N GLU A 407 31.94 -14.82 -10.92
CA GLU A 407 33.11 -15.69 -11.09
C GLU A 407 34.11 -15.12 -12.11
N GLN A 408 33.60 -14.57 -13.22
CA GLN A 408 34.42 -13.85 -14.20
C GLN A 408 34.99 -12.55 -13.63
N VAL A 409 34.20 -11.78 -12.87
CA VAL A 409 34.68 -10.55 -12.20
C VAL A 409 35.81 -10.87 -11.24
N LYS A 410 35.66 -11.90 -10.40
CA LYS A 410 36.67 -12.32 -9.43
C LYS A 410 38.00 -12.67 -10.10
N CYS A 411 37.96 -13.33 -11.26
CA CYS A 411 39.16 -13.73 -11.99
C CYS A 411 39.80 -12.59 -12.79
N GLN A 412 39.00 -11.74 -13.44
CA GLN A 412 39.48 -10.77 -14.44
C GLN A 412 39.63 -9.34 -13.87
N PHE A 413 38.82 -8.99 -12.86
CA PHE A 413 38.66 -7.63 -12.32
C PHE A 413 38.65 -7.64 -10.77
N PRO A 414 39.79 -7.98 -10.11
CA PRO A 414 39.84 -8.15 -8.66
C PRO A 414 39.49 -6.89 -7.85
N GLU A 415 39.77 -5.69 -8.37
CA GLU A 415 39.35 -4.43 -7.73
C GLU A 415 37.85 -4.22 -7.81
N ALA A 416 37.23 -4.51 -8.96
CA ALA A 416 35.79 -4.47 -9.10
C ALA A 416 35.11 -5.44 -8.13
N ASN A 417 35.64 -6.67 -8.02
CA ASN A 417 35.12 -7.68 -7.10
C ASN A 417 35.06 -7.16 -5.65
N LYS A 418 36.13 -6.52 -5.18
CA LYS A 418 36.17 -5.94 -3.82
C LYS A 418 35.12 -4.88 -3.60
N ILE A 419 34.94 -3.98 -4.57
CA ILE A 419 33.88 -2.95 -4.49
C ILE A 419 32.51 -3.60 -4.42
N ILE A 420 32.23 -4.60 -5.27
CA ILE A 420 30.93 -5.26 -5.36
C ILE A 420 30.63 -6.04 -4.07
N GLU A 421 31.59 -6.78 -3.54
CA GLU A 421 31.43 -7.55 -2.29
C GLU A 421 31.19 -6.66 -1.07
N ASN A 422 31.76 -5.45 -1.05
CA ASN A 422 31.71 -4.56 0.12
C ASN A 422 30.69 -3.40 -0.01
N CYS A 423 30.08 -3.21 -1.19
CA CYS A 423 29.06 -2.20 -1.42
C CYS A 423 27.74 -2.84 -1.86
N ILE A 424 26.84 -3.06 -0.91
CA ILE A 424 25.53 -3.69 -1.15
C ILE A 424 24.69 -2.97 -2.23
N VAL A 425 24.80 -1.64 -2.31
CA VAL A 425 24.11 -0.85 -3.34
C VAL A 425 24.61 -1.21 -4.73
N VAL A 426 25.93 -1.27 -4.93
CA VAL A 426 26.54 -1.61 -6.22
C VAL A 426 26.23 -3.06 -6.58
N LYS A 427 26.34 -3.97 -5.61
CA LYS A 427 25.97 -5.38 -5.78
C LYS A 427 24.53 -5.52 -6.26
N ASN A 428 23.58 -4.89 -5.59
CA ASN A 428 22.17 -5.02 -5.92
C ASN A 428 21.82 -4.38 -7.28
N ILE A 429 22.45 -3.26 -7.64
CA ILE A 429 22.29 -2.66 -8.98
C ILE A 429 22.78 -3.63 -10.05
N LEU A 430 23.97 -4.22 -9.87
CA LEU A 430 24.54 -5.17 -10.83
C LEU A 430 23.73 -6.46 -10.88
N GLU A 431 23.41 -7.08 -9.74
CA GLU A 431 22.61 -8.30 -9.65
C GLU A 431 21.28 -8.11 -10.38
N LYS A 432 20.53 -7.05 -10.05
CA LYS A 432 19.29 -6.71 -10.76
C LYS A 432 19.50 -6.52 -12.26
N SER A 433 20.54 -5.78 -12.66
CA SER A 433 20.75 -5.42 -14.06
C SER A 433 21.19 -6.61 -14.92
N ILE A 434 22.08 -7.44 -14.39
CA ILE A 434 22.56 -8.67 -15.03
C ILE A 434 21.41 -9.67 -15.15
N CYS A 435 20.64 -9.84 -14.07
CA CYS A 435 19.47 -10.71 -14.07
C CYS A 435 18.38 -10.25 -15.04
N LYS A 436 18.22 -8.94 -15.27
CA LYS A 436 17.22 -8.39 -16.20
C LYS A 436 17.76 -8.09 -17.60
N SER A 437 19.05 -8.30 -17.84
CA SER A 437 19.76 -7.85 -19.05
C SER A 437 19.49 -6.37 -19.39
N SER A 438 19.21 -5.53 -18.39
CA SER A 438 18.75 -4.17 -18.56
C SER A 438 19.16 -3.29 -17.39
N MET A 439 19.62 -2.08 -17.69
CA MET A 439 20.13 -1.12 -16.71
C MET A 439 19.65 0.29 -17.06
N LYS A 440 19.10 1.01 -16.07
CA LYS A 440 18.61 2.38 -16.22
C LYS A 440 19.76 3.35 -16.48
N HIS A 441 19.45 4.52 -17.05
CA HIS A 441 20.47 5.51 -17.40
C HIS A 441 21.31 5.97 -16.19
N PHE A 442 20.67 6.30 -15.06
CA PHE A 442 21.41 6.74 -13.88
C PHE A 442 22.24 5.61 -13.24
N GLU A 443 21.79 4.35 -13.31
CA GLU A 443 22.55 3.18 -12.85
C GLU A 443 23.85 3.04 -13.66
N ARG A 444 23.77 3.21 -14.98
CA ARG A 444 24.96 3.25 -15.86
C ARG A 444 25.92 4.38 -15.49
N LEU A 445 25.39 5.57 -15.17
CA LEU A 445 26.22 6.68 -14.71
C LEU A 445 26.90 6.38 -13.37
N ILE A 446 26.20 5.72 -12.43
CA ILE A 446 26.80 5.29 -11.16
C ILE A 446 27.93 4.29 -11.44
N MET A 447 27.71 3.29 -12.30
CA MET A 447 28.75 2.31 -12.68
C MET A 447 29.97 3.01 -13.29
N LEU A 448 29.75 3.92 -14.25
CA LEU A 448 30.80 4.74 -14.87
C LEU A 448 31.61 5.52 -13.83
N CYS A 449 30.93 6.28 -12.98
CA CYS A 449 31.59 7.16 -12.00
C CYS A 449 32.30 6.39 -10.88
N ILE A 450 32.07 5.08 -10.72
CA ILE A 450 32.78 4.24 -9.75
C ILE A 450 33.91 3.51 -10.46
N PHE A 451 33.57 2.69 -11.46
CA PHE A 451 34.48 1.73 -12.04
C PHE A 451 35.42 2.29 -13.09
N TYR A 452 35.21 3.53 -13.57
CA TYR A 452 36.23 4.18 -14.39
C TYR A 452 37.57 4.34 -13.65
N HIS A 453 37.54 4.44 -12.32
CA HIS A 453 38.71 4.74 -11.49
C HIS A 453 39.46 3.51 -10.94
N ILE A 454 39.16 2.30 -11.42
CA ILE A 454 39.86 1.06 -11.02
C ILE A 454 40.82 0.57 -12.10
N GLU A 455 41.73 -0.35 -11.74
CA GLU A 455 42.57 -1.07 -12.71
C GLU A 455 41.69 -1.78 -13.76
N LYS A 456 41.93 -1.51 -15.06
CA LYS A 456 41.11 -1.97 -16.20
C LYS A 456 39.66 -1.47 -16.18
N GLY A 457 39.40 -0.29 -15.63
CA GLY A 457 38.05 0.28 -15.51
C GLY A 457 37.25 0.36 -16.80
N GLU A 458 37.86 0.81 -17.90
CA GLU A 458 37.20 0.88 -19.22
C GLU A 458 36.74 -0.50 -19.69
N ASN A 459 37.63 -1.50 -19.65
CA ASN A 459 37.32 -2.87 -20.00
C ASN A 459 36.20 -3.44 -19.12
N PHE A 460 36.22 -3.14 -17.81
CA PHE A 460 35.18 -3.60 -16.90
C PHE A 460 33.82 -2.97 -17.18
N LEU A 461 33.78 -1.69 -17.56
CA LEU A 461 32.54 -1.03 -17.96
C LEU A 461 31.96 -1.68 -19.22
N HIS A 462 32.78 -1.99 -20.23
CA HIS A 462 32.34 -2.76 -21.39
C HIS A 462 31.83 -4.15 -21.01
N PHE A 463 32.53 -4.86 -20.13
CA PHE A 463 32.11 -6.16 -19.61
C PHE A 463 30.73 -6.12 -18.93
N ILE A 464 30.44 -5.08 -18.13
CA ILE A 464 29.09 -4.88 -17.58
C ILE A 464 28.09 -4.62 -18.71
N MET A 465 28.41 -3.73 -19.64
CA MET A 465 27.47 -3.31 -20.69
C MET A 465 27.14 -4.43 -21.68
N GLU A 466 28.07 -5.34 -21.97
CA GLU A 466 27.85 -6.52 -22.83
C GLU A 466 26.73 -7.44 -22.33
N ASN A 467 26.41 -7.39 -21.04
CA ASN A 467 25.30 -8.12 -20.44
C ASN A 467 23.94 -7.43 -20.62
N MET A 468 23.88 -6.28 -21.30
CA MET A 468 22.65 -5.49 -21.50
C MET A 468 22.13 -5.61 -22.94
N GLU A 469 20.81 -5.75 -23.11
CA GLU A 469 20.18 -5.93 -24.43
C GLU A 469 20.45 -4.78 -25.41
N ASN A 470 20.53 -3.56 -24.91
CA ASN A 470 20.74 -2.34 -25.69
C ASN A 470 22.20 -1.86 -25.69
N TYR A 471 23.15 -2.78 -25.52
CA TYR A 471 24.56 -2.45 -25.59
C TYR A 471 24.96 -1.86 -26.94
N SER A 472 25.69 -0.75 -26.89
CA SER A 472 26.38 -0.19 -28.04
C SER A 472 27.79 0.21 -27.62
N TYR A 473 28.78 -0.37 -28.27
CA TYR A 473 30.20 -0.08 -28.04
C TYR A 473 30.48 1.43 -28.19
N ASN A 474 30.07 2.03 -29.30
CA ASN A 474 30.31 3.45 -29.60
C ASN A 474 29.65 4.41 -28.60
N ILE A 475 28.44 4.07 -28.11
CA ILE A 475 27.78 4.89 -27.09
C ILE A 475 28.53 4.77 -25.77
N THR A 476 28.96 3.57 -25.40
CA THR A 476 29.71 3.32 -24.15
C THR A 476 31.05 4.06 -24.14
N GLU A 477 31.81 3.98 -25.23
CA GLU A 477 33.05 4.74 -25.44
C GLU A 477 32.86 6.26 -25.32
N ARG A 478 31.75 6.78 -25.86
CA ARG A 478 31.42 8.20 -25.71
C ARG A 478 31.22 8.58 -24.24
N TYR A 479 30.66 7.72 -23.41
CA TYR A 479 30.52 8.00 -21.97
C TYR A 479 31.84 7.81 -21.22
N ILE A 480 32.63 6.79 -21.56
CA ILE A 480 33.96 6.55 -20.97
C ILE A 480 34.91 7.73 -21.24
N SER A 481 34.97 8.21 -22.48
CA SER A 481 35.77 9.39 -22.86
C SER A 481 35.35 10.69 -22.17
N ASN A 482 34.13 10.75 -21.62
CA ASN A 482 33.61 11.88 -20.85
C ASN A 482 33.43 11.52 -19.36
N ALA A 483 34.13 10.49 -18.87
CA ALA A 483 34.07 10.11 -17.46
C ALA A 483 34.55 11.27 -16.56
N PRO A 484 33.94 11.44 -15.37
CA PRO A 484 34.33 12.50 -14.47
C PRO A 484 35.75 12.29 -13.92
N GLU A 485 36.45 13.39 -13.64
CA GLU A 485 37.81 13.34 -13.06
C GLU A 485 37.84 12.71 -11.67
N LYS A 486 36.73 12.76 -10.94
CA LYS A 486 36.61 12.27 -9.56
C LYS A 486 35.47 11.26 -9.44
N PRO A 487 35.64 10.21 -8.61
CA PRO A 487 34.60 9.24 -8.37
C PRO A 487 33.37 9.88 -7.73
N ILE A 488 32.23 9.22 -7.87
CA ILE A 488 31.00 9.67 -7.22
C ILE A 488 31.05 9.41 -5.70
N SER A 489 30.50 10.33 -4.90
CA SER A 489 30.37 10.16 -3.46
C SER A 489 29.17 9.30 -3.07
N CYS A 490 29.24 8.59 -1.94
CA CYS A 490 28.12 7.84 -1.37
C CYS A 490 26.89 8.73 -1.14
N ARG A 491 27.08 10.00 -0.73
CA ARG A 491 25.98 10.97 -0.62
C ARG A 491 25.26 11.16 -1.96
N LYS A 492 26.00 11.37 -3.05
CA LYS A 492 25.40 11.59 -4.37
C LYS A 492 24.78 10.31 -4.94
N ILE A 493 25.37 9.14 -4.67
CA ILE A 493 24.73 7.85 -4.96
C ILE A 493 23.38 7.77 -4.23
N ARG A 494 23.34 8.03 -2.91
CA ARG A 494 22.11 8.04 -2.09
C ARG A 494 21.05 9.00 -2.61
N GLU A 495 21.45 10.16 -3.17
CA GLU A 495 20.54 11.09 -3.83
C GLU A 495 19.93 10.50 -5.11
N TYR A 496 20.73 9.82 -5.96
CA TYR A 496 20.22 9.16 -7.16
C TYR A 496 19.33 7.95 -6.88
N ILE A 497 19.57 7.22 -5.79
CA ILE A 497 18.81 6.01 -5.43
C ILE A 497 17.69 6.27 -4.41
N ARG A 498 17.43 7.53 -4.06
CA ARG A 498 16.49 7.92 -2.99
C ARG A 498 15.11 7.27 -3.14
N ASP A 499 14.59 7.25 -4.36
CA ASP A 499 13.25 6.74 -4.66
C ASP A 499 13.26 5.25 -5.08
N THR A 500 14.34 4.54 -4.75
CA THR A 500 14.49 3.10 -5.04
C THR A 500 14.52 2.27 -3.77
N GLU A 501 14.17 0.98 -3.92
CA GLU A 501 14.25 -0.04 -2.86
C GLU A 501 15.65 -0.13 -2.21
N PHE A 502 16.72 0.29 -2.92
CA PHE A 502 18.10 0.21 -2.45
C PHE A 502 18.48 1.23 -1.39
N SER A 503 17.70 2.31 -1.24
CA SER A 503 17.97 3.38 -0.28
C SER A 503 18.00 2.88 1.17
N ILE A 504 17.15 1.89 1.50
CA ILE A 504 17.00 1.31 2.84
C ILE A 504 18.20 0.44 3.23
N TYR A 505 18.86 -0.18 2.24
CA TYR A 505 19.92 -1.18 2.48
C TYR A 505 21.33 -0.58 2.60
N CYS A 506 21.52 0.73 2.35
CA CYS A 506 22.83 1.35 2.41
C CYS A 506 23.27 1.67 3.85
N SER A 507 24.20 0.89 4.40
CA SER A 507 24.68 0.99 5.79
C SER A 507 26.20 1.21 5.95
N CYS A 508 26.90 1.63 4.88
CA CYS A 508 28.35 1.78 4.90
C CYS A 508 28.83 2.76 5.98
N ASN A 509 29.83 2.34 6.76
CA ASN A 509 30.56 3.19 7.72
C ASN A 509 32.05 3.19 7.36
N PHE A 510 32.58 4.32 6.91
CA PHE A 510 33.95 4.45 6.44
C PHE A 510 34.86 5.04 7.53
N GLN A 511 36.03 4.43 7.76
CA GLN A 511 37.12 5.08 8.48
C GLN A 511 37.96 5.90 7.49
N LEU A 512 37.63 7.19 7.33
CA LEU A 512 38.27 8.07 6.36
C LEU A 512 39.51 8.76 6.93
N GLN A 513 40.55 8.89 6.11
CA GLN A 513 41.66 9.82 6.38
C GLN A 513 41.30 11.24 5.92
N ASN A 514 41.95 12.26 6.48
CA ASN A 514 41.71 13.66 6.12
C ASN A 514 41.90 13.91 4.62
N GLY A 515 40.90 14.51 3.98
CA GLY A 515 40.89 14.79 2.53
C GLY A 515 40.26 13.71 1.66
N MET A 516 39.74 12.63 2.26
CA MET A 516 38.92 11.63 1.59
C MET A 516 37.42 11.92 1.81
N TYR A 517 36.59 11.43 0.90
CA TYR A 517 35.13 11.42 1.07
C TYR A 517 34.61 10.00 0.87
N GLU A 518 33.45 9.72 1.47
CA GLU A 518 32.77 8.43 1.35
C GLU A 518 32.49 8.10 -0.12
N SER A 519 33.05 6.99 -0.61
CA SER A 519 32.81 6.48 -1.96
C SER A 519 33.09 4.98 -2.00
N PRO A 520 32.35 4.17 -2.79
CA PRO A 520 32.62 2.74 -2.93
C PRO A 520 34.02 2.42 -3.43
N ILE A 521 34.68 3.36 -4.13
CA ILE A 521 36.05 3.21 -4.63
C ILE A 521 37.07 2.94 -3.52
N ILE A 522 36.75 3.28 -2.26
CA ILE A 522 37.62 3.05 -1.10
C ILE A 522 37.95 1.56 -0.93
N TYR A 523 37.08 0.65 -1.37
CA TYR A 523 37.31 -0.79 -1.27
C TYR A 523 38.30 -1.33 -2.32
N ALA A 524 38.73 -0.53 -3.29
CA ALA A 524 39.75 -0.92 -4.25
C ALA A 524 41.16 -0.65 -3.68
N ASP A 525 41.88 -1.71 -3.30
CA ASP A 525 43.21 -1.67 -2.64
C ASP A 525 44.32 -0.91 -3.40
N LYS A 526 44.10 -0.58 -4.68
CA LYS A 526 45.09 0.02 -5.59
C LYS A 526 44.63 1.32 -6.25
N GLY A 527 43.54 1.92 -5.77
CA GLY A 527 43.00 3.15 -6.38
C GLY A 527 44.05 4.25 -6.43
N GLU A 528 44.57 4.55 -7.61
CA GLU A 528 45.43 5.70 -7.90
C GLU A 528 44.79 7.00 -7.38
N PHE A 529 43.46 7.00 -7.28
CA PHE A 529 42.64 7.99 -6.59
C PHE A 529 43.07 8.30 -5.14
N ILE A 530 43.40 7.31 -4.30
CA ILE A 530 43.79 7.56 -2.91
C ILE A 530 45.11 8.35 -2.86
N LYS A 531 46.09 7.96 -3.67
CA LYS A 531 47.39 8.64 -3.78
C LYS A 531 47.25 10.03 -4.41
N ASN A 532 46.47 10.14 -5.49
CA ASN A 532 46.26 11.39 -6.22
C ASN A 532 45.41 12.39 -5.43
N SER A 533 44.39 11.95 -4.69
CA SER A 533 43.56 12.82 -3.87
C SER A 533 44.36 13.45 -2.72
N ILE A 534 45.26 12.68 -2.08
CA ILE A 534 46.16 13.22 -1.05
C ILE A 534 47.15 14.22 -1.66
N ASN A 535 47.79 13.88 -2.78
CA ASN A 535 48.76 14.77 -3.45
C ASN A 535 48.12 16.08 -3.94
N ASN A 536 46.91 16.01 -4.52
CA ASN A 536 46.19 17.19 -4.99
C ASN A 536 45.76 18.08 -3.82
N ASN A 537 45.26 17.51 -2.72
CA ASN A 537 44.88 18.28 -1.54
C ASN A 537 46.10 18.99 -0.91
N ILE A 538 47.27 18.35 -0.89
CA ILE A 538 48.53 18.99 -0.49
C ILE A 538 48.86 20.17 -1.42
N LYS A 539 48.73 19.98 -2.74
CA LYS A 539 49.03 21.02 -3.73
C LYS A 539 48.09 22.23 -3.58
N ASP A 540 46.78 22.00 -3.47
CA ASP A 540 45.76 23.05 -3.33
C ASP A 540 46.00 23.88 -2.05
N ASN A 541 46.29 23.21 -0.92
CA ASN A 541 46.62 23.90 0.32
C ASN A 541 47.91 24.72 0.23
N ILE A 542 48.93 24.21 -0.48
CA ILE A 542 50.18 24.94 -0.71
C ILE A 542 49.93 26.19 -1.56
N GLU A 543 49.15 26.09 -2.63
CA GLU A 543 48.77 27.22 -3.48
C GLU A 543 48.01 28.30 -2.69
N GLU A 544 47.05 27.89 -1.84
CA GLU A 544 46.32 28.82 -0.99
C GLU A 544 47.23 29.48 0.07
N ILE A 545 48.20 28.74 0.65
CA ILE A 545 49.21 29.31 1.54
C ILE A 545 50.04 30.38 0.81
N PHE A 546 50.45 30.13 -0.43
CA PHE A 546 51.20 31.13 -1.22
C PHE A 546 50.35 32.36 -1.50
N ARG A 547 49.08 32.18 -1.89
CA ARG A 547 48.14 33.27 -2.13
C ARG A 547 47.95 34.14 -0.88
N LEU A 548 47.71 33.53 0.28
CA LEU A 548 47.55 34.24 1.55
C LEU A 548 48.84 34.98 1.96
N LYS A 549 50.02 34.41 1.66
CA LYS A 549 51.31 35.10 1.88
C LYS A 549 51.45 36.34 1.00
N GLU A 550 51.08 36.26 -0.28
CA GLU A 550 51.07 37.43 -1.17
C GLU A 550 50.09 38.51 -0.71
N GLU A 551 48.90 38.11 -0.26
CA GLU A 551 47.90 39.03 0.27
C GLU A 551 48.41 39.74 1.53
N ARG A 552 49.03 38.99 2.46
CA ARG A 552 49.68 39.54 3.64
C ARG A 552 50.77 40.55 3.27
N GLU A 553 51.60 40.27 2.27
CA GLU A 553 52.61 41.22 1.77
C GLU A 553 51.97 42.52 1.24
N ARG A 554 50.90 42.42 0.47
CA ARG A 554 50.18 43.59 -0.07
C ARG A 554 49.57 44.42 1.05
N ILE A 555 48.95 43.76 2.04
CA ILE A 555 48.39 44.42 3.22
C ILE A 555 49.51 45.12 4.00
N ASN A 556 50.63 44.46 4.26
CA ASN A 556 51.78 45.05 4.96
C ASN A 556 52.35 46.26 4.22
N LYS A 557 52.51 46.20 2.89
CA LYS A 557 52.92 47.36 2.08
C LYS A 557 51.93 48.52 2.19
N ARG A 558 50.62 48.24 2.24
CA ARG A 558 49.57 49.26 2.39
C ARG A 558 49.57 49.87 3.80
N ILE A 559 49.72 49.06 4.84
CA ILE A 559 49.90 49.50 6.23
C ILE A 559 51.11 50.43 6.33
N LYS A 560 52.27 50.02 5.80
CA LYS A 560 53.49 50.84 5.81
C LYS A 560 53.31 52.18 5.09
N LYS A 561 52.59 52.18 3.96
CA LYS A 561 52.26 53.42 3.22
C LYS A 561 51.36 54.35 4.04
N LEU A 562 50.41 53.81 4.81
CA LEU A 562 49.56 54.58 5.72
C LEU A 562 50.33 55.09 6.94
N GLN A 563 51.18 54.24 7.55
CA GLN A 563 52.05 54.64 8.65
C GLN A 563 53.00 55.78 8.25
N ASN A 564 53.55 55.74 7.04
CA ASN A 564 54.36 56.83 6.50
C ASN A 564 53.57 58.14 6.33
N LYS A 565 52.30 58.07 5.92
CA LYS A 565 51.42 59.24 5.87
C LYS A 565 51.13 59.78 7.27
N ILE A 566 50.82 58.91 8.23
CA ILE A 566 50.61 59.31 9.63
C ILE A 566 51.88 59.96 10.18
N ASN A 567 53.06 59.38 9.94
CA ASN A 567 54.36 59.96 10.29
C ASN A 567 54.55 61.36 9.70
N SER A 568 54.16 61.58 8.43
CA SER A 568 54.25 62.90 7.80
C SER A 568 53.32 63.94 8.43
N ILE A 569 52.08 63.54 8.75
CA ILE A 569 51.07 64.39 9.40
C ILE A 569 51.51 64.74 10.83
N TYR A 570 52.03 63.75 11.56
CA TYR A 570 52.53 63.92 12.91
C TYR A 570 53.73 64.88 12.96
N LYS A 571 54.66 64.76 12.00
CA LYS A 571 55.78 65.70 11.85
C LYS A 571 55.30 67.12 11.52
N SER A 572 54.25 67.29 10.70
CA SER A 572 53.75 68.62 10.36
C SER A 572 52.95 69.28 11.49
N LEU A 573 52.30 68.50 12.36
CA LEU A 573 51.52 68.99 13.50
C LEU A 573 52.38 69.26 14.75
N ASN A 574 53.63 68.80 14.79
CA ASN A 574 54.56 68.94 15.92
C ASN A 574 53.94 68.54 17.28
N CYS A 575 53.05 67.54 17.27
CA CYS A 575 52.31 67.06 18.42
C CYS A 575 52.90 65.73 18.91
N LYS A 576 52.86 65.47 20.23
CA LYS A 576 53.33 64.20 20.83
C LYS A 576 52.24 63.12 20.95
N GLN A 577 50.99 63.48 20.66
CA GLN A 577 49.82 62.62 20.78
C GLN A 577 48.68 63.18 19.93
N ILE A 578 47.84 62.31 19.38
CA ILE A 578 46.64 62.69 18.64
C ILE A 578 45.44 62.03 19.34
N ASP A 579 44.52 62.84 19.85
CA ASP A 579 43.24 62.35 20.38
C ASP A 579 42.35 61.89 19.23
N LEU A 580 41.89 60.65 19.30
CA LEU A 580 40.90 60.05 18.42
C LEU A 580 39.62 59.76 19.22
N ASP A 581 38.51 59.58 18.52
CA ASP A 581 37.22 59.22 19.14
C ASP A 581 37.30 57.89 19.91
N ILE A 582 38.18 56.98 19.48
CA ILE A 582 38.36 55.64 20.05
C ILE A 582 39.49 55.55 21.09
N GLY A 583 40.29 56.59 21.29
CA GLY A 583 41.48 56.52 22.13
C GLY A 583 42.54 57.56 21.82
N VAL A 584 43.72 57.45 22.42
CA VAL A 584 44.87 58.32 22.14
C VAL A 584 45.87 57.58 21.28
N LEU A 585 46.17 58.11 20.09
CA LEU A 585 47.19 57.57 19.20
C LEU A 585 48.57 58.03 19.67
N LYS A 586 49.44 57.06 19.99
CA LYS A 586 50.84 57.27 20.37
C LYS A 586 51.78 56.58 19.39
N LYS A 587 52.90 57.26 19.12
CA LYS A 587 54.04 56.67 18.40
C LYS A 587 54.95 56.00 19.42
N ILE A 588 55.25 54.71 19.23
CA ILE A 588 56.25 54.00 20.03
C ILE A 588 57.51 53.91 19.18
N GLU A 589 58.57 54.59 19.65
CA GLU A 589 59.89 54.58 19.03
C GLU A 589 60.70 53.45 19.65
N ASN A 590 61.13 52.48 18.84
CA ASN A 590 61.87 51.31 19.30
C ASN A 590 63.29 51.42 18.74
N GLU A 591 64.33 51.37 19.58
CA GLU A 591 65.71 51.69 19.17
C GLU A 591 66.28 50.72 18.11
N ASN A 592 65.64 49.56 17.88
CA ASN A 592 66.11 48.50 16.97
C ASN A 592 65.04 47.93 16.01
N GLU A 593 63.82 48.48 15.96
CA GLU A 593 62.74 48.02 15.05
C GLU A 593 61.99 49.21 14.40
N GLU A 594 61.21 48.96 13.34
CA GLU A 594 60.40 50.02 12.71
C GLU A 594 59.38 50.61 13.70
N ASP A 595 59.38 51.95 13.82
CA ASP A 595 58.40 52.69 14.61
C ASP A 595 56.97 52.20 14.34
N TYR A 596 56.22 51.85 15.40
CA TYR A 596 54.84 51.42 15.28
C TYR A 596 53.89 52.30 16.12
N TRP A 597 52.63 52.29 15.70
CA TRP A 597 51.59 53.15 16.24
C TRP A 597 50.65 52.33 17.11
N VAL A 598 50.36 52.82 18.32
CA VAL A 598 49.43 52.20 19.25
C VAL A 598 48.32 53.18 19.58
N ILE A 599 47.08 52.69 19.60
CA ILE A 599 45.92 53.44 20.09
C ILE A 599 45.65 52.93 21.51
N GLU A 600 45.88 53.78 22.51
CA GLU A 600 45.40 53.51 23.86
C GLU A 600 43.91 53.82 23.92
N LEU A 601 43.09 52.77 24.03
CA LEU A 601 41.64 52.92 24.12
C LEU A 601 41.26 53.69 25.38
N LYS A 602 40.31 54.62 25.27
CA LYS A 602 39.65 55.22 26.44
C LYS A 602 38.79 54.12 27.08
N ILE A 603 39.24 53.58 28.22
CA ILE A 603 38.45 52.62 29.02
C ILE A 603 37.20 53.32 29.54
#